data_AF-A0A5J4N6M4-F1
#
_entry.id   AF-A0A5J4N6M4-F1
#
_cell.length_a   1.000
_cell.length_b   1.000
_cell.length_c   1.000
_cell.angle_alpha   90.00
_cell.angle_beta   90.00
_cell.angle_gamma   90.00
#
_symmetry.space_group_name_H-M   'P 1'
#
loop_
_entity.id
_entity.type
_entity.pdbx_description
1 polymer ?
#
loop_
_entity_poly.entity_id
_entity_poly.type
_entity_poly.pdbx_seq_one_letter_code
_entity_poly.pdbx_strand_id
1 'polypeptide(L)'
;MTRFCGWLTLRVFLSTVVVSFLFLTVMEFVWNVEENRCIMSYMTMQPIMKSLPLDASPKPSLASYHLQQYCSGYCRPVSQKNGFPVLFLPGTRGSSKMVRSIASAQEYFDFDTERPFDFFSIDYNEDTTALSGELLQYQSEFLKLAVDHILAQYLGTVNAPRSVLVVGHSLGALAAFYLLSDPTFDQHKITTVISLAAPIFPSSKLLGASVGKKRTCQNEL
;
A
#
# COMPACT_ATOMS: atom_id res chain seq x y z
N MET A 1 24.70 37.92 54.39
CA MET A 1 25.14 36.53 54.07
C MET A 1 23.98 35.52 53.95
N THR A 2 22.73 35.85 54.27
CA THR A 2 21.58 34.91 54.23
C THR A 2 20.94 34.72 52.85
N ARG A 3 20.97 35.73 51.96
CA ARG A 3 20.37 35.64 50.61
C ARG A 3 21.13 34.74 49.63
N PHE A 4 22.45 34.57 49.82
CA PHE A 4 23.29 33.73 48.97
C PHE A 4 23.06 32.23 49.22
N CYS A 5 22.72 31.86 50.46
CA CYS A 5 22.42 30.49 50.87
C CYS A 5 21.06 30.00 50.34
N GLY A 6 20.05 30.89 50.28
CA GLY A 6 18.72 30.58 49.72
C GLY A 6 18.72 30.31 48.21
N TRP A 7 19.57 31.00 47.44
CA TRP A 7 19.70 30.76 46.00
C TRP A 7 20.44 29.47 45.67
N LEU A 8 21.42 29.09 46.47
CA LEU A 8 22.15 27.84 46.31
C LEU A 8 21.25 26.63 46.61
N THR A 9 20.48 26.70 47.71
CA THR A 9 19.52 25.65 48.08
C THR A 9 18.39 25.49 47.06
N LEU A 10 17.87 26.59 46.50
CA LEU A 10 16.86 26.56 45.43
C LEU A 10 17.39 25.94 44.13
N ARG A 11 18.63 26.25 43.73
CA ARG A 11 19.27 25.65 42.54
C ARG A 11 19.53 24.16 42.70
N VAL A 12 19.99 23.75 43.88
CA VAL A 12 20.17 22.32 44.19
C VAL A 12 18.83 21.59 44.11
N PHE A 13 17.78 22.17 44.70
CA PHE A 13 16.42 21.60 44.65
C PHE A 13 15.91 21.46 43.20
N LEU A 14 15.98 22.53 42.40
CA LEU A 14 15.57 22.48 40.99
C LEU A 14 16.36 21.45 40.18
N SER A 15 17.68 21.37 40.38
CA SER A 15 18.53 20.38 39.70
C SER A 15 18.12 18.94 40.07
N THR A 16 17.87 18.66 41.35
CA THR A 16 17.42 17.33 41.79
C THR A 16 16.07 16.94 41.19
N VAL A 17 15.13 17.88 41.07
CA VAL A 17 13.83 17.63 40.43
C VAL A 17 14.03 17.29 38.95
N VAL A 18 14.84 18.05 38.22
CA VAL A 18 15.11 17.80 36.79
C VAL A 18 15.77 16.44 36.59
N VAL A 19 16.79 16.10 37.40
CA VAL A 19 17.47 14.80 37.32
C VAL A 19 16.52 13.67 37.66
N SER A 20 15.65 13.83 38.67
CA SER A 20 14.66 12.82 39.03
C SER A 20 13.63 12.60 37.90
N PHE A 21 13.13 13.67 37.28
CA PHE A 21 12.22 13.55 36.14
C PHE A 21 12.92 12.85 34.96
N LEU A 22 14.16 13.24 34.66
CA LEU A 22 14.92 12.65 33.57
C LEU A 22 15.18 11.15 33.82
N PHE A 23 15.51 10.79 35.07
CA PHE A 23 15.64 9.40 35.49
C PHE A 23 14.33 8.62 35.30
N LEU A 24 13.19 9.15 35.77
CA LEU A 24 11.89 8.51 35.58
C LEU A 24 11.54 8.30 34.09
N THR A 25 11.81 9.29 33.23
CA THR A 25 11.57 9.15 31.79
C THR A 25 12.47 8.11 31.12
N VAL A 26 13.73 8.01 31.56
CA VAL A 26 14.65 6.98 31.06
C VAL A 26 14.21 5.60 31.53
N MET A 27 13.78 5.46 32.78
CA MET A 27 13.25 4.20 33.31
C MET A 27 11.98 3.80 32.55
N GLU A 28 11.07 4.73 32.30
CA GLU A 28 9.87 4.48 31.49
C GLU A 28 10.23 4.06 30.06
N PHE A 29 11.21 4.71 29.42
CA PHE A 29 11.68 4.33 28.08
C PHE A 29 12.34 2.96 28.04
N VAL A 30 13.11 2.59 29.07
CA VAL A 30 13.81 1.29 29.15
C VAL A 30 12.85 0.15 29.49
N TRP A 31 11.81 0.41 30.30
CA TRP A 31 10.83 -0.62 30.67
C TRP A 31 9.68 -0.76 29.67
N ASN A 32 9.29 0.31 28.97
CA ASN A 32 8.27 0.26 27.92
C ASN A 32 8.85 -0.09 26.54
N VAL A 33 9.69 -1.13 26.49
CA VAL A 33 10.03 -1.76 25.21
C VAL A 33 8.84 -2.64 24.85
N GLU A 34 8.08 -2.22 23.84
CA GLU A 34 6.99 -3.01 23.27
C GLU A 34 7.51 -4.42 22.97
N GLU A 35 6.84 -5.45 23.51
CA GLU A 35 7.20 -6.83 23.18
C GLU A 35 7.12 -7.00 21.66
N ASN A 36 8.08 -7.76 21.09
CA ASN A 36 8.11 -8.01 19.66
C ASN A 36 6.91 -8.88 19.27
N ARG A 37 5.79 -8.23 18.94
CA ARG A 37 4.58 -8.85 18.39
C ARG A 37 4.72 -9.19 16.90
N CYS A 38 5.90 -8.96 16.30
CA CYS A 38 6.16 -9.39 14.94
C CYS A 38 6.29 -10.91 14.91
N ILE A 39 5.30 -11.58 14.33
CA ILE A 39 5.48 -12.95 13.90
C ILE A 39 6.25 -12.96 12.57
N MET A 40 7.13 -13.94 12.40
CA MET A 40 7.75 -14.18 11.09
C MET A 40 6.69 -14.76 10.15
N SER A 41 6.54 -14.16 8.97
CA SER A 41 5.73 -14.75 7.90
C SER A 41 6.48 -15.93 7.31
N TYR A 42 6.00 -17.15 7.57
CA TYR A 42 6.58 -18.36 7.00
C TYR A 42 5.92 -18.67 5.66
N MET A 43 6.75 -19.00 4.68
CA MET A 43 6.31 -19.42 3.36
C MET A 43 6.58 -20.92 3.25
N THR A 44 5.52 -21.71 3.11
CA THR A 44 5.57 -23.18 3.14
C THR A 44 6.13 -23.78 1.85
N MET A 45 5.86 -23.15 0.70
CA MET A 45 6.28 -23.60 -0.62
C MET A 45 6.98 -22.51 -1.43
N GLN A 46 7.61 -22.89 -2.55
CA GLN A 46 8.31 -21.96 -3.41
C GLN A 46 7.34 -20.97 -4.08
N PRO A 47 7.65 -19.65 -4.13
CA PRO A 47 6.79 -18.65 -4.71
C PRO A 47 6.98 -18.62 -6.23
N ILE A 48 5.89 -18.66 -6.98
CA ILE A 48 5.88 -18.60 -8.42
C ILE A 48 5.05 -17.39 -8.85
N MET A 49 5.63 -16.58 -9.75
CA MET A 49 4.93 -15.49 -10.43
C MET A 49 4.70 -15.91 -11.88
N LYS A 50 3.46 -16.27 -12.22
CA LYS A 50 3.10 -16.67 -13.58
C LYS A 50 2.56 -15.47 -14.34
N SER A 51 3.22 -15.09 -15.43
CA SER A 51 2.71 -14.04 -16.31
C SER A 51 1.43 -14.49 -17.01
N LEU A 52 0.44 -13.60 -17.03
CA LEU A 52 -0.83 -13.79 -17.71
C LEU A 52 -0.81 -13.00 -19.01
N PRO A 53 -1.14 -13.62 -20.16
CA PRO A 53 -1.22 -12.91 -21.41
C PRO A 53 -2.34 -11.90 -21.30
N LEU A 54 -2.01 -10.63 -21.48
CA LEU A 54 -2.97 -9.55 -21.47
C LEU A 54 -2.70 -8.76 -22.75
N ASP A 55 -3.71 -8.68 -23.61
CA ASP A 55 -3.64 -7.88 -24.83
C ASP A 55 -3.66 -6.41 -24.43
N ALA A 56 -2.51 -5.90 -24.02
CA ALA A 56 -2.29 -4.49 -23.86
C ALA A 56 -2.53 -3.89 -25.24
N SER A 57 -3.57 -3.06 -25.35
CA SER A 57 -3.88 -2.19 -26.49
C SER A 57 -2.59 -1.67 -27.15
N PRO A 58 -2.54 -1.37 -28.48
CA PRO A 58 -1.30 -1.11 -29.23
C PRO A 58 -0.40 0.06 -28.75
N LYS A 59 -0.66 0.65 -27.58
CA LYS A 59 0.22 1.61 -26.90
C LYS A 59 1.53 0.91 -26.48
N PRO A 60 2.68 1.33 -27.05
CA PRO A 60 3.98 0.75 -26.71
C PRO A 60 4.35 0.90 -25.23
N SER A 61 3.85 1.95 -24.56
CA SER A 61 4.11 2.22 -23.14
C SER A 61 3.43 1.22 -22.19
N LEU A 62 2.35 0.56 -22.62
CA LEU A 62 1.67 -0.47 -21.82
C LEU A 62 2.26 -1.86 -22.06
N ALA A 63 2.99 -2.05 -23.15
CA ALA A 63 3.56 -3.35 -23.54
C ALA A 63 4.69 -3.82 -22.62
N SER A 64 5.31 -2.90 -21.87
CA SER A 64 6.31 -3.22 -20.84
C SER A 64 5.68 -3.75 -19.54
N TYR A 65 4.37 -3.58 -19.36
CA TYR A 65 3.68 -3.99 -18.13
C TYR A 65 3.11 -5.39 -18.26
N HIS A 66 3.19 -6.13 -17.16
CA HIS A 66 2.73 -7.50 -17.12
C HIS A 66 1.80 -7.74 -15.95
N LEU A 67 0.69 -8.43 -16.20
CA LEU A 67 -0.15 -8.97 -15.14
C LEU A 67 0.40 -10.35 -14.75
N GLN A 68 0.63 -10.57 -13.46
CA GLN A 68 1.17 -11.82 -12.93
C GLN A 68 0.23 -12.42 -11.88
N GLN A 69 0.09 -13.73 -11.90
CA GLN A 69 -0.58 -14.52 -10.87
C GLN A 69 0.47 -15.05 -9.88
N TYR A 70 0.24 -14.86 -8.59
CA TYR A 70 1.06 -15.45 -7.53
C TYR A 70 0.54 -16.85 -7.16
N CYS A 71 1.47 -17.79 -6.98
CA CYS A 71 1.17 -19.16 -6.58
C CYS A 71 2.22 -19.66 -5.57
N SER A 72 1.76 -20.43 -4.57
CA SER A 72 2.61 -21.20 -3.67
C SER A 72 2.78 -22.62 -4.25
N GLY A 73 4.00 -22.98 -4.66
CA GLY A 73 4.36 -24.30 -5.21
C GLY A 73 3.95 -24.53 -6.68
N TYR A 74 2.67 -24.40 -7.04
CA TYR A 74 2.19 -24.62 -8.41
C TYR A 74 0.97 -23.74 -8.75
N CYS A 75 0.89 -23.29 -10.00
CA CYS A 75 -0.19 -22.43 -10.46
C CYS A 75 -1.37 -23.23 -11.03
N ARG A 76 -2.50 -23.23 -10.31
CA ARG A 76 -3.77 -23.77 -10.82
C ARG A 76 -4.48 -22.75 -11.72
N PRO A 77 -5.21 -23.21 -12.76
CA PRO A 77 -6.09 -22.36 -13.55
C PRO A 77 -7.16 -21.71 -12.66
N VAL A 78 -7.52 -20.45 -12.93
CA VAL A 78 -8.54 -19.71 -12.18
C VAL A 78 -9.93 -20.37 -12.26
N SER A 79 -10.24 -21.02 -13.39
CA SER A 79 -11.50 -21.78 -13.56
C SER A 79 -11.70 -22.91 -12.55
N GLN A 80 -10.64 -23.36 -11.89
CA GLN A 80 -10.67 -24.41 -10.86
C GLN A 80 -10.64 -23.84 -9.44
N LYS A 81 -10.69 -22.51 -9.28
CA LYS A 81 -10.60 -21.82 -7.99
C LYS A 81 -11.94 -21.23 -7.59
N ASN A 82 -12.26 -21.34 -6.30
CA ASN A 82 -13.41 -20.68 -5.67
C ASN A 82 -12.99 -19.42 -4.88
N GLY A 83 -11.84 -18.86 -5.24
CA GLY A 83 -11.19 -17.78 -4.49
C GLY A 83 -11.65 -16.39 -4.90
N PHE A 84 -11.35 -15.41 -4.05
CA PHE A 84 -11.62 -13.99 -4.32
C PHE A 84 -10.35 -13.27 -4.81
N PRO A 85 -10.40 -12.55 -5.94
CA PRO A 85 -9.21 -11.96 -6.54
C PRO A 85 -8.70 -10.75 -5.75
N VAL A 86 -7.41 -10.78 -5.44
CA VAL A 86 -6.66 -9.70 -4.80
C VAL A 86 -5.58 -9.22 -5.76
N LEU A 87 -5.59 -7.95 -6.13
CA LEU A 87 -4.62 -7.36 -7.03
C LEU A 87 -3.68 -6.41 -6.29
N PHE A 88 -2.39 -6.77 -6.26
CA PHE A 88 -1.33 -5.98 -5.68
C PHE A 88 -0.72 -5.00 -6.69
N LEU A 89 -0.59 -3.73 -6.29
CA LEU A 89 0.03 -2.66 -7.06
C LEU A 89 1.34 -2.24 -6.38
N PRO A 90 2.50 -2.57 -6.98
CA PRO A 90 3.77 -2.15 -6.43
C PRO A 90 3.94 -0.62 -6.51
N GLY A 91 4.75 -0.08 -5.61
CA GLY A 91 5.18 1.32 -5.66
C GLY A 91 6.27 1.57 -6.70
N THR A 92 6.85 2.78 -6.70
CA THR A 92 8.02 3.13 -7.54
C THR A 92 9.13 2.11 -7.41
N ARG A 93 9.63 1.60 -8.56
CA ARG A 93 10.68 0.57 -8.61
C ARG A 93 10.35 -0.68 -7.78
N GLY A 94 9.08 -0.88 -7.48
CA GLY A 94 8.62 -1.99 -6.67
C GLY A 94 8.50 -3.23 -7.54
N SER A 95 9.01 -4.35 -7.04
CA SER A 95 8.81 -5.64 -7.68
C SER A 95 7.40 -6.18 -7.38
N SER A 96 6.77 -6.78 -8.39
CA SER A 96 5.53 -7.55 -8.22
C SER A 96 5.64 -8.67 -7.18
N LYS A 97 6.86 -9.15 -6.94
CA LYS A 97 7.17 -10.19 -5.94
C LYS A 97 6.87 -9.75 -4.50
N MET A 98 6.64 -8.46 -4.23
CA MET A 98 6.27 -7.98 -2.89
C MET A 98 4.93 -8.55 -2.40
N VAL A 99 4.04 -9.00 -3.30
CA VAL A 99 2.78 -9.66 -2.93
C VAL A 99 3.00 -10.92 -2.08
N ARG A 100 4.19 -11.51 -2.15
CA ARG A 100 4.57 -12.74 -1.43
C ARG A 100 4.32 -12.66 0.08
N SER A 101 4.62 -11.54 0.72
CA SER A 101 4.48 -11.42 2.18
C SER A 101 3.01 -11.44 2.60
N ILE A 102 2.13 -10.81 1.82
CA ILE A 102 0.68 -10.81 2.04
C ILE A 102 0.12 -12.21 1.78
N ALA A 103 0.54 -12.84 0.69
CA ALA A 103 0.05 -14.16 0.33
C ALA A 103 0.51 -15.26 1.32
N SER A 104 1.75 -15.19 1.81
CA SER A 104 2.22 -16.11 2.86
C SER A 104 1.51 -15.89 4.19
N ALA A 105 1.07 -14.65 4.48
CA ALA A 105 0.27 -14.38 5.67
C ALA A 105 -1.09 -15.09 5.60
N GLN A 106 -1.78 -15.07 4.46
CA GLN A 106 -2.99 -15.87 4.29
C GLN A 106 -2.69 -17.36 4.51
N GLU A 107 -1.65 -17.90 3.88
CA GLU A 107 -1.33 -19.33 4.04
C GLU A 107 -1.02 -19.71 5.50
N TYR A 108 -0.44 -18.79 6.27
CA TYR A 108 -0.17 -18.99 7.69
C TYR A 108 -1.42 -18.90 8.57
N PHE A 109 -2.28 -17.91 8.34
CA PHE A 109 -3.43 -17.63 9.20
C PHE A 109 -4.71 -18.37 8.80
N ASP A 110 -4.81 -18.80 7.54
CA ASP A 110 -6.09 -19.06 6.88
C ASP A 110 -6.10 -20.45 6.23
N PHE A 111 -5.81 -21.47 7.05
CA PHE A 111 -5.61 -22.85 6.59
C PHE A 111 -6.89 -23.55 6.09
N ASP A 112 -8.08 -23.00 6.37
CA ASP A 112 -9.37 -23.67 6.12
C ASP A 112 -10.54 -22.73 5.73
N THR A 113 -10.28 -21.76 4.86
CA THR A 113 -11.37 -20.91 4.33
C THR A 113 -12.10 -21.54 3.16
N GLU A 114 -13.42 -21.44 3.18
CA GLU A 114 -14.29 -21.81 2.06
C GLU A 114 -14.02 -20.98 0.78
N ARG A 115 -13.43 -19.79 0.93
CA ARG A 115 -13.02 -18.89 -0.16
C ARG A 115 -11.66 -18.23 0.11
N PRO A 116 -10.54 -18.85 -0.28
CA PRO A 116 -9.22 -18.25 -0.14
C PRO A 116 -9.06 -17.05 -1.09
N PHE A 117 -8.11 -16.15 -0.84
CA PHE A 117 -7.75 -15.13 -1.83
C PHE A 117 -6.84 -15.68 -2.92
N ASP A 118 -7.08 -15.20 -4.12
CA ASP A 118 -6.25 -15.41 -5.29
C ASP A 118 -5.43 -14.15 -5.56
N PHE A 119 -4.13 -14.25 -5.31
CA PHE A 119 -3.24 -13.11 -5.44
C PHE A 119 -2.75 -12.91 -6.88
N PHE A 120 -2.92 -11.70 -7.35
CA PHE A 120 -2.38 -11.18 -8.60
C PHE A 120 -1.51 -9.96 -8.28
N SER A 121 -0.58 -9.64 -9.16
CA SER A 121 0.22 -8.43 -9.08
C SER A 121 0.46 -7.88 -10.47
N ILE A 122 0.49 -6.55 -10.59
CA ILE A 122 1.05 -5.92 -11.78
C ILE A 122 2.56 -5.79 -11.60
N ASP A 123 3.29 -6.07 -12.66
CA ASP A 123 4.70 -5.75 -12.82
C ASP A 123 4.79 -4.52 -13.73
N TYR A 124 5.11 -3.36 -13.13
CA TYR A 124 5.32 -2.11 -13.85
C TYR A 124 6.75 -1.99 -14.40
N ASN A 125 7.45 -3.11 -14.64
CA ASN A 125 8.83 -3.15 -15.13
C ASN A 125 9.81 -2.33 -14.25
N GLU A 126 9.51 -2.26 -12.95
CA GLU A 126 10.24 -1.42 -11.98
C GLU A 126 10.38 0.05 -12.41
N ASP A 127 9.43 0.54 -13.20
CA ASP A 127 9.44 1.92 -13.69
C ASP A 127 9.51 2.93 -12.53
N THR A 128 10.27 3.99 -12.78
CA THR A 128 10.40 5.10 -11.83
C THR A 128 9.23 6.06 -11.98
N THR A 129 8.17 5.81 -11.23
CA THR A 129 7.10 6.79 -11.01
C THR A 129 7.55 7.93 -10.12
N ALA A 130 8.46 8.76 -10.61
CA ALA A 130 8.86 10.00 -9.96
C ALA A 130 7.74 11.04 -10.06
N LEU A 131 6.62 10.83 -9.34
CA LEU A 131 5.45 11.73 -9.28
C LEU A 131 5.01 12.29 -10.66
N SER A 132 5.22 11.51 -11.73
CA SER A 132 4.84 11.89 -13.09
C SER A 132 3.36 11.54 -13.29
N GLY A 133 2.54 12.57 -13.55
CA GLY A 133 1.12 12.38 -13.82
C GLY A 133 0.86 11.53 -15.06
N GLU A 134 1.74 11.62 -16.07
CA GLU A 134 1.63 10.82 -17.30
C GLU A 134 1.86 9.33 -17.00
N LEU A 135 2.89 9.00 -16.23
CA LEU A 135 3.19 7.61 -15.90
C LEU A 135 2.12 7.02 -14.97
N LEU A 136 1.59 7.83 -14.05
CA LEU A 136 0.45 7.44 -13.22
C LEU A 136 -0.79 7.13 -14.06
N GLN A 137 -1.04 7.93 -15.11
CA GLN A 137 -2.11 7.66 -16.06
C GLN A 137 -1.90 6.32 -16.77
N TYR A 138 -0.71 6.03 -17.31
CA TYR A 138 -0.43 4.72 -17.93
C TYR A 138 -0.61 3.56 -16.97
N GLN A 139 -0.17 3.70 -15.71
CA GLN A 139 -0.37 2.68 -14.69
C GLN A 139 -1.86 2.46 -14.38
N SER A 140 -2.66 3.52 -14.36
CA SER A 140 -4.11 3.43 -14.17
C SER A 140 -4.84 2.81 -15.38
N GLU A 141 -4.38 3.10 -16.60
CA GLU A 141 -4.91 2.50 -17.83
C GLU A 141 -4.60 1.00 -17.87
N PHE A 142 -3.37 0.59 -17.51
CA PHE A 142 -3.03 -0.82 -17.39
C PHE A 142 -3.83 -1.51 -16.29
N LEU A 143 -4.01 -0.84 -15.15
CA LEU A 143 -4.82 -1.35 -14.05
C LEU A 143 -6.26 -1.63 -14.47
N LYS A 144 -6.87 -0.74 -15.27
CA LYS A 144 -8.21 -0.95 -15.84
C LYS A 144 -8.28 -2.27 -16.62
N LEU A 145 -7.32 -2.48 -17.54
CA LEU A 145 -7.23 -3.71 -18.33
C LEU A 145 -6.99 -4.94 -17.45
N ALA A 146 -6.14 -4.83 -16.44
CA ALA A 146 -5.84 -5.91 -15.51
C ALA A 146 -7.08 -6.34 -14.71
N VAL A 147 -7.86 -5.39 -14.20
CA VAL A 147 -9.11 -5.68 -13.47
C VAL A 147 -10.10 -6.41 -14.37
N ASP A 148 -10.31 -5.92 -15.60
CA ASP A 148 -11.20 -6.56 -16.57
C ASP A 148 -10.74 -7.98 -16.91
N HIS A 149 -9.44 -8.15 -17.13
CA HIS A 149 -8.86 -9.45 -17.45
C HIS A 149 -8.95 -10.45 -16.29
N ILE A 150 -8.71 -10.01 -15.05
CA ILE A 150 -8.86 -10.86 -13.87
C ILE A 150 -10.30 -11.33 -13.75
N LEU A 151 -11.28 -10.43 -13.80
CA LEU A 151 -12.70 -10.78 -13.68
C LEU A 151 -13.15 -11.72 -14.81
N ALA A 152 -12.63 -11.53 -16.03
CA ALA A 152 -12.89 -12.41 -17.16
C ALA A 152 -12.43 -13.86 -16.91
N GLN A 153 -11.35 -14.09 -16.14
CA GLN A 153 -10.88 -15.44 -15.82
C GLN A 153 -11.82 -16.22 -14.90
N TYR A 154 -12.71 -15.55 -14.18
CA TYR A 154 -13.68 -16.19 -13.30
C TYR A 154 -15.04 -16.42 -13.95
N LEU A 155 -15.25 -16.00 -15.20
CA LEU A 155 -16.51 -16.24 -15.92
C LEU A 155 -16.79 -17.74 -16.01
N GLY A 156 -17.99 -18.15 -15.59
CA GLY A 156 -18.42 -19.55 -15.58
C GLY A 156 -18.03 -20.35 -14.33
N THR A 157 -17.35 -19.73 -13.35
CA THR A 157 -17.18 -20.34 -12.02
C THR A 157 -18.48 -20.27 -11.20
N VAL A 158 -18.68 -21.22 -10.28
CA VAL A 158 -19.90 -21.32 -9.45
C VAL A 158 -20.18 -20.04 -8.66
N ASN A 159 -19.12 -19.34 -8.25
CA ASN A 159 -19.18 -18.13 -7.43
C ASN A 159 -18.35 -17.00 -8.03
N ALA A 160 -18.56 -16.68 -9.30
CA ALA A 160 -17.79 -15.66 -10.00
C ALA A 160 -17.80 -14.30 -9.25
N PRO A 161 -16.65 -13.80 -8.78
CA PRO A 161 -16.53 -12.48 -8.17
C PRO A 161 -16.87 -11.40 -9.19
N ARG A 162 -17.57 -10.35 -8.73
CA ARG A 162 -17.90 -9.17 -9.54
C ARG A 162 -16.90 -8.03 -9.39
N SER A 163 -15.97 -8.17 -8.45
CA SER A 163 -15.04 -7.13 -8.06
C SER A 163 -13.70 -7.72 -7.64
N VAL A 164 -12.65 -6.90 -7.72
CA VAL A 164 -11.29 -7.19 -7.25
C VAL A 164 -11.00 -6.36 -6.00
N LEU A 165 -10.33 -6.95 -5.01
CA LEU A 165 -9.76 -6.19 -3.89
C LEU A 165 -8.36 -5.72 -4.29
N VAL A 166 -8.11 -4.42 -4.20
CA VAL A 166 -6.84 -3.83 -4.62
C VAL A 166 -6.00 -3.51 -3.40
N VAL A 167 -4.72 -3.90 -3.42
CA VAL A 167 -3.74 -3.53 -2.41
C VAL A 167 -2.66 -2.70 -3.07
N GLY A 168 -2.63 -1.40 -2.78
CA GLY A 168 -1.63 -0.49 -3.34
C GLY A 168 -0.54 -0.15 -2.34
N HIS A 169 0.72 -0.31 -2.74
CA HIS A 169 1.87 0.12 -1.94
C HIS A 169 2.44 1.45 -2.44
N SER A 170 2.61 2.41 -1.54
CA SER A 170 3.16 3.74 -1.83
C SER A 170 2.43 4.39 -3.01
N LEU A 171 3.15 4.76 -4.07
CA LEU A 171 2.56 5.36 -5.27
C LEU A 171 1.66 4.41 -6.07
N GLY A 172 1.76 3.08 -5.87
CA GLY A 172 0.85 2.12 -6.51
C GLY A 172 -0.62 2.31 -6.11
N ALA A 173 -0.88 2.79 -4.89
CA ALA A 173 -2.25 3.10 -4.46
C ALA A 173 -2.82 4.33 -5.19
N LEU A 174 -1.98 5.29 -5.60
CA LEU A 174 -2.45 6.44 -6.36
C LEU A 174 -2.96 6.04 -7.75
N ALA A 175 -2.39 5.00 -8.37
CA ALA A 175 -2.89 4.50 -9.66
C ALA A 175 -4.32 3.96 -9.53
N ALA A 176 -4.63 3.29 -8.41
CA ALA A 176 -5.99 2.85 -8.10
C ALA A 176 -6.95 4.03 -7.88
N PHE A 177 -6.54 5.04 -7.11
CA PHE A 177 -7.38 6.23 -6.88
C PHE A 177 -7.59 7.06 -8.15
N TYR A 178 -6.57 7.13 -9.02
CA TYR A 178 -6.68 7.77 -10.32
C TYR A 178 -7.70 7.02 -11.20
N LEU A 179 -7.62 5.68 -11.27
CA LEU A 179 -8.60 4.87 -12.00
C LEU A 179 -10.02 5.02 -11.43
N LEU A 180 -10.18 5.03 -10.12
CA LEU A 180 -11.49 5.24 -9.49
C LEU A 180 -12.07 6.64 -9.76
N SER A 181 -11.22 7.61 -10.11
CA SER A 181 -11.65 8.95 -10.51
C SER A 181 -12.05 9.04 -11.98
N ASP A 182 -11.78 8.01 -12.80
CA ASP A 182 -12.21 7.93 -14.20
C ASP A 182 -13.72 7.66 -14.27
N PRO A 183 -14.55 8.58 -14.80
CA PRO A 183 -15.99 8.40 -14.90
C PRO A 183 -16.40 7.30 -15.88
N THR A 184 -15.49 6.85 -16.75
CA THR A 184 -15.73 5.75 -17.70
C THR A 184 -15.41 4.37 -17.10
N PHE A 185 -14.81 4.33 -15.91
CA PHE A 185 -14.52 3.10 -15.21
C PHE A 185 -15.72 2.70 -14.33
N ASP A 186 -16.13 1.43 -14.46
CA ASP A 186 -17.13 0.86 -13.55
C ASP A 186 -16.51 0.62 -12.18
N GLN A 187 -16.72 1.57 -11.27
CA GLN A 187 -16.16 1.54 -9.91
C GLN A 187 -16.61 0.31 -9.11
N HIS A 188 -17.74 -0.34 -9.46
CA HIS A 188 -18.19 -1.56 -8.78
C HIS A 188 -17.25 -2.75 -9.01
N LYS A 189 -16.37 -2.70 -10.01
CA LYS A 189 -15.33 -3.70 -10.24
C LYS A 189 -14.21 -3.66 -9.20
N ILE A 190 -14.12 -2.61 -8.37
CA ILE A 190 -13.18 -2.51 -7.24
C ILE A 190 -13.98 -2.21 -5.97
N THR A 191 -14.19 -3.23 -5.14
CA THR A 191 -14.97 -3.07 -3.90
C THR A 191 -14.16 -2.41 -2.79
N THR A 192 -12.86 -2.65 -2.74
CA THR A 192 -12.01 -2.18 -1.64
C THR A 192 -10.59 -1.91 -2.13
N VAL A 193 -10.04 -0.77 -1.72
CA VAL A 193 -8.63 -0.42 -1.89
C VAL A 193 -7.97 -0.35 -0.53
N ILE A 194 -7.01 -1.24 -0.28
CA ILE A 194 -6.12 -1.17 0.87
C ILE A 194 -4.88 -0.38 0.45
N SER A 195 -4.70 0.79 1.04
CA SER A 195 -3.57 1.66 0.77
C SER A 195 -2.50 1.51 1.84
N LEU A 196 -1.28 1.15 1.43
CA LEU A 196 -0.14 0.94 2.31
C LEU A 196 0.90 2.04 2.07
N ALA A 197 1.13 2.91 3.05
CA ALA A 197 2.16 3.96 3.00
C ALA A 197 2.06 4.90 1.77
N ALA A 198 0.85 5.08 1.22
CA ALA A 198 0.65 5.97 0.09
C ALA A 198 0.54 7.44 0.53
N PRO A 199 1.11 8.39 -0.23
CA PRO A 199 0.92 9.81 0.01
C PRO A 199 -0.46 10.25 -0.53
N ILE A 200 -1.54 9.82 0.12
CA ILE A 200 -2.93 10.12 -0.30
C ILE A 200 -3.26 11.61 -0.08
N PHE A 201 -2.65 12.22 0.93
CA PHE A 201 -2.80 13.64 1.20
C PHE A 201 -1.59 14.42 0.66
N PRO A 202 -1.82 15.59 0.05
CA PRO A 202 -0.73 16.49 -0.25
C PRO A 202 0.02 16.86 1.02
N SER A 203 1.33 16.62 1.03
CA SER A 203 2.24 17.26 1.98
C SER A 203 2.08 18.78 1.84
N SER A 204 1.64 19.45 2.90
CA SER A 204 1.51 20.92 2.96
C SER A 204 2.81 21.64 2.63
N LYS A 205 3.97 20.96 2.75
CA LYS A 205 5.28 21.49 2.37
C LYS A 205 5.58 21.41 0.86
N LEU A 206 4.95 20.48 0.12
CA LEU A 206 5.20 20.31 -1.32
C LEU A 206 4.37 21.28 -2.18
N LEU A 207 3.20 21.75 -1.71
CA LEU A 207 2.37 22.73 -2.44
C LEU A 207 2.71 24.20 -2.14
N GLY A 208 3.47 24.48 -1.07
CA GLY A 208 3.90 25.85 -0.73
C GLY A 208 4.99 26.42 -1.64
N ALA A 209 5.67 25.58 -2.43
CA ALA A 209 6.80 26.00 -3.25
C ALA A 209 6.44 26.37 -4.71
N SER A 210 5.24 26.03 -5.20
CA SER A 210 4.88 26.24 -6.62
C SER A 210 3.60 27.05 -6.86
N VAL A 211 2.82 27.36 -5.83
CA VAL A 211 1.61 28.18 -6.01
C VAL A 211 1.77 29.53 -5.34
N GLY A 212 2.35 30.48 -6.09
CA GLY A 212 2.16 31.91 -5.83
C GLY A 212 0.68 32.27 -6.02
N LYS A 213 -0.15 32.08 -4.99
CA LYS A 213 -1.54 32.50 -4.99
C LYS A 213 -1.68 33.84 -4.28
N LYS A 214 -1.81 34.92 -5.08
CA LYS A 214 -2.42 36.17 -4.64
C LYS A 214 -3.73 35.82 -3.93
N ARG A 215 -3.84 36.22 -2.67
CA ARG A 215 -5.10 36.21 -1.92
C ARG A 215 -5.97 37.34 -2.44
N THR A 216 -7.09 37.00 -3.06
CA THR A 216 -8.25 37.89 -3.17
C THR A 216 -9.38 37.17 -2.46
N CYS A 217 -9.70 37.63 -1.25
CA CYS A 217 -10.94 37.28 -0.57
C CYS A 217 -12.03 38.22 -1.11
N GLN A 218 -12.94 37.66 -1.91
CA GLN A 218 -14.34 38.10 -2.04
C GLN A 218 -15.14 37.14 -1.16
N ASN A 219 -16.16 37.48 -0.37
CA ASN A 219 -16.93 38.68 -0.07
C ASN A 219 -17.56 38.40 1.30
N GLU A 220 -17.88 39.43 2.09
CA GLU A 220 -19.08 39.39 2.93
C GLU A 220 -19.82 40.73 2.81
N LEU A 221 -21.14 40.64 2.93
CA LEU A 221 -22.11 41.75 2.97
C LEU A 221 -21.79 42.77 4.06
#